data_AF-A0AAE6CI48-F1
#
_entry.id   AF-A0AAE6CI48-F1
#
_cell.length_a   1.000
_cell.length_b   1.000
_cell.length_c   1.000
_cell.angle_alpha   90.00
_cell.angle_beta   90.00
_cell.angle_gamma   90.00
#
_symmetry.space_group_name_H-M   'P 1'
#
loop_
_entity.id
_entity.type
_entity.pdbx_description
1 polymer ?
#
loop_
_entity_poly.entity_id
_entity_poly.type
_entity_poly.pdbx_seq_one_letter_code
_entity_poly.pdbx_strand_id
1 'polypeptide(L)'
;MASTVNHVAENASQSSSASASADEAAKQGLQVTQAASAAIAQVSESMQDAKEVVNKLNEDSKSIGAVLDVIRGIAEQTNLLALNAAIEAARAGEQGRGFAVVADEVRSLAQKTQASTEEIHHMIERLHSGAQAMVSVIEQASGKTAQSVEYAQRTSETINQVSEAIKVASEMSAQIAAAAREQHSVAEEINRNIVSINEVTGQSSDRALQVAKRAENLSALADELSTLTARFGA
;
A
#
# COMPACT_ATOMS: atom_id res chain seq x y z
N MET A 1 23.43 -34.65 19.92
CA MET A 1 22.34 -34.98 18.97
C MET A 1 20.96 -34.62 19.54
N ALA A 2 20.58 -35.07 20.73
CA ALA A 2 19.29 -34.69 21.34
C ALA A 2 19.10 -33.16 21.49
N SER A 3 20.10 -32.45 22.01
CA SER A 3 20.07 -30.98 22.17
C SER A 3 19.98 -30.22 20.83
N THR A 4 20.73 -30.65 19.81
CA THR A 4 20.70 -30.01 18.48
C THR A 4 19.35 -30.18 17.80
N VAL A 5 18.70 -31.34 17.96
CA VAL A 5 17.38 -31.60 17.40
C VAL A 5 16.29 -30.78 18.11
N ASN A 6 16.37 -30.62 19.44
CA ASN A 6 15.48 -29.73 20.18
C ASN A 6 15.62 -28.27 19.73
N HIS A 7 16.84 -27.80 19.50
CA HIS A 7 17.07 -26.46 18.95
C HIS A 7 16.45 -26.28 17.55
N VAL A 8 16.49 -27.29 16.69
CA VAL A 8 15.84 -27.22 15.36
C VAL A 8 14.32 -27.13 15.50
N ALA A 9 13.72 -27.92 16.41
CA ALA A 9 12.28 -27.86 16.67
C ALA A 9 11.84 -26.51 17.24
N GLU A 10 12.64 -25.94 18.15
CA GLU A 10 12.40 -24.63 18.75
C GLU A 10 12.50 -23.50 17.71
N ASN A 11 13.55 -23.51 16.88
CA ASN A 11 13.72 -22.56 15.78
C ASN A 11 12.57 -22.63 14.78
N ALA A 12 12.11 -23.85 14.45
CA ALA A 12 10.95 -24.03 13.57
C ALA A 12 9.65 -23.50 14.19
N SER A 13 9.45 -23.69 15.50
CA SER A 13 8.33 -23.08 16.23
C SER A 13 8.37 -21.55 16.19
N GLN A 14 9.55 -20.96 16.42
CA GLN A 14 9.76 -19.52 16.36
C GLN A 14 9.56 -18.96 14.95
N SER A 15 9.99 -19.69 13.91
CA SER A 15 9.74 -19.33 12.51
C SER A 15 8.24 -19.33 12.18
N SER A 16 7.49 -20.30 12.73
CA SER A 16 6.04 -20.37 12.55
C SER A 16 5.32 -19.20 13.25
N SER A 17 5.72 -18.82 14.47
CA SER A 17 5.14 -17.67 15.16
C SER A 17 5.47 -16.33 14.49
N ALA A 18 6.69 -16.19 13.96
CA ALA A 18 7.07 -15.04 13.14
C ALA A 18 6.24 -14.97 11.85
N SER A 19 6.01 -16.10 11.20
CA SER A 19 5.14 -16.20 10.01
C SER A 19 3.71 -15.80 10.34
N ALA A 20 3.14 -16.27 11.46
CA ALA A 20 1.79 -15.88 11.89
C ALA A 20 1.67 -14.37 12.15
N SER A 21 2.71 -13.77 12.76
CA SER A 21 2.76 -12.31 13.00
C SER A 21 2.86 -11.53 11.68
N ALA A 22 3.62 -12.04 10.71
CA ALA A 22 3.74 -11.43 9.39
C ALA A 22 2.44 -11.53 8.58
N ASP A 23 1.70 -12.64 8.69
CA ASP A 23 0.38 -12.81 8.05
C ASP A 23 -0.65 -11.83 8.61
N GLU A 24 -0.65 -11.61 9.93
CA GLU A 24 -1.50 -10.61 10.57
C GLU A 24 -1.16 -9.19 10.08
N ALA A 25 0.14 -8.86 9.98
CA ALA A 25 0.57 -7.58 9.43
C ALA A 25 0.16 -7.41 7.95
N ALA A 26 0.22 -8.48 7.14
CA ALA A 26 -0.23 -8.47 5.77
C ALA A 26 -1.75 -8.21 5.67
N LYS A 27 -2.55 -8.87 6.51
CA LYS A 27 -4.01 -8.65 6.60
C LYS A 27 -4.36 -7.20 6.97
N GLN A 28 -3.66 -6.64 7.96
CA GLN A 28 -3.82 -5.23 8.33
C GLN A 28 -3.42 -4.29 7.18
N GLY A 29 -2.31 -4.60 6.48
CA GLY A 29 -1.89 -3.86 5.28
C GLY A 29 -2.94 -3.88 4.16
N LEU A 30 -3.60 -5.03 3.97
CA LEU A 30 -4.69 -5.17 3.00
C LEU A 30 -5.89 -4.30 3.38
N GLN A 31 -6.30 -4.30 4.66
CA GLN A 31 -7.40 -3.45 5.15
C GLN A 31 -7.10 -1.96 4.94
N VAL A 32 -5.88 -1.52 5.26
CA VAL A 32 -5.46 -0.12 5.05
C VAL A 32 -5.46 0.25 3.57
N THR A 33 -5.00 -0.66 2.71
CA THR A 33 -4.98 -0.44 1.25
C THR A 33 -6.39 -0.37 0.67
N GLN A 34 -7.31 -1.21 1.13
CA GLN A 34 -8.73 -1.15 0.75
C GLN A 34 -9.38 0.16 1.21
N ALA A 35 -9.12 0.59 2.45
CA ALA A 35 -9.61 1.88 2.96
C ALA A 35 -9.05 3.06 2.15
N ALA A 36 -7.76 3.02 1.79
CA ALA A 36 -7.14 4.02 0.93
C ALA A 36 -7.79 4.05 -0.46
N SER A 37 -8.05 2.89 -1.08
CA SER A 37 -8.74 2.80 -2.36
C SER A 37 -10.15 3.41 -2.31
N ALA A 38 -10.91 3.16 -1.23
CA ALA A 38 -12.22 3.74 -1.04
C ALA A 38 -12.17 5.27 -0.89
N ALA A 39 -11.21 5.78 -0.11
CA ALA A 39 -11.00 7.22 0.03
C ALA A 39 -10.60 7.88 -1.30
N ILE A 40 -9.76 7.24 -2.10
CA ILE A 40 -9.38 7.73 -3.44
C ILE A 40 -10.59 7.76 -4.38
N ALA A 41 -11.48 6.76 -4.32
CA ALA A 41 -12.72 6.76 -5.09
C ALA A 41 -13.62 7.95 -4.73
N GLN A 42 -13.75 8.28 -3.43
CA GLN A 42 -14.50 9.45 -2.97
C GLN A 42 -13.88 10.77 -3.43
N VAL A 43 -12.54 10.85 -3.48
CA VAL A 43 -11.84 12.01 -4.08
C VAL A 43 -12.16 12.13 -5.56
N SER A 44 -12.25 11.02 -6.29
CA SER A 44 -12.63 11.03 -7.70
C SER A 44 -14.05 11.57 -7.92
N GLU A 45 -14.99 11.20 -7.06
CA GLU A 45 -16.36 11.73 -7.09
C GLU A 45 -16.38 13.24 -6.80
N SER A 46 -15.64 13.67 -5.76
CA SER A 46 -15.52 15.10 -5.42
C SER A 46 -14.89 15.92 -6.55
N MET A 47 -13.99 15.34 -7.34
CA MET A 47 -13.43 15.97 -8.54
C MET A 47 -14.45 16.11 -9.67
N GLN A 48 -15.33 15.13 -9.83
CA GLN A 48 -16.44 15.19 -10.78
C GLN A 48 -17.37 16.35 -10.44
N ASP A 49 -17.76 16.47 -9.17
CA ASP A 49 -18.61 17.57 -8.69
C ASP A 49 -17.94 18.93 -8.88
N ALA A 50 -16.64 19.03 -8.54
CA ALA A 50 -15.88 20.25 -8.75
C ALA A 50 -15.83 20.66 -10.24
N LYS A 51 -15.73 19.68 -11.15
CA LYS A 51 -15.77 19.93 -12.60
C LYS A 51 -17.11 20.52 -13.02
N GLU A 52 -18.22 20.00 -12.51
CA GLU A 52 -19.57 20.53 -12.80
C GLU A 52 -19.74 21.97 -12.30
N VAL A 53 -19.29 22.26 -11.08
CA VAL A 53 -19.36 23.62 -10.51
C VAL A 53 -18.54 24.61 -11.33
N VAL A 54 -17.33 24.23 -11.74
CA VAL A 54 -16.47 25.10 -12.57
C VAL A 54 -17.06 25.31 -13.97
N ASN A 55 -17.65 24.26 -14.57
CA ASN A 55 -18.33 24.39 -15.86
C ASN A 55 -19.53 25.34 -15.77
N LYS A 56 -20.32 25.24 -14.70
CA LYS A 56 -21.44 26.16 -14.46
C LYS A 56 -20.96 27.60 -14.27
N LEU A 57 -19.91 27.82 -13.48
CA LEU A 57 -19.29 29.14 -13.31
C LEU A 57 -18.84 29.73 -14.66
N ASN A 58 -18.30 28.89 -15.54
CA ASN A 58 -17.88 29.27 -16.88
C ASN A 58 -19.06 29.69 -17.77
N GLU A 59 -20.19 28.99 -17.69
CA GLU A 59 -21.43 29.33 -18.41
C GLU A 59 -22.08 30.61 -17.87
N ASP A 60 -22.15 30.76 -16.54
CA ASP A 60 -22.68 31.96 -15.88
C ASP A 60 -21.84 33.20 -16.25
N SER A 61 -20.51 33.05 -16.28
CA SER A 61 -19.59 34.13 -16.68
C SER A 61 -19.80 34.57 -18.13
N LYS A 62 -20.02 33.62 -19.06
CA LYS A 62 -20.38 33.94 -20.46
C LYS A 62 -21.70 34.68 -20.56
N SER A 63 -22.69 34.28 -19.77
CA SER A 63 -24.00 34.93 -19.72
C SER A 63 -23.90 36.37 -19.22
N ILE A 64 -23.07 36.61 -18.19
CA ILE A 64 -22.79 37.97 -17.70
C ILE A 64 -22.07 38.80 -18.77
N GLY A 65 -21.11 38.22 -19.49
CA GLY A 65 -20.44 38.88 -20.62
C GLY A 65 -21.43 39.38 -21.67
N ALA A 66 -22.39 38.54 -22.09
CA ALA A 66 -23.41 38.93 -23.05
C ALA A 66 -24.32 40.07 -22.55
N VAL A 67 -24.63 40.10 -21.25
CA VAL A 67 -25.40 41.20 -20.64
C VAL A 67 -24.58 42.50 -20.63
N LEU A 68 -23.28 42.42 -20.34
CA LEU A 68 -22.39 43.60 -20.36
C LEU A 68 -22.27 44.20 -21.76
N ASP A 69 -22.21 43.37 -22.80
CA ASP A 69 -22.20 43.84 -24.19
C ASP A 69 -23.46 44.66 -24.53
N VAL A 70 -24.63 44.22 -24.02
CA VAL A 70 -25.89 44.97 -24.16
C VAL A 70 -25.84 46.29 -23.40
N ILE A 71 -25.34 46.31 -22.15
CA ILE A 71 -25.23 47.54 -21.34
C ILE A 71 -24.27 48.53 -22.00
N ARG A 72 -23.14 48.06 -22.50
CA ARG A 72 -22.18 48.88 -23.25
C ARG A 72 -22.84 49.49 -24.49
N GLY A 73 -23.60 48.71 -25.25
CA GLY A 73 -24.38 49.21 -26.39
C GLY A 73 -25.40 50.28 -25.99
N ILE A 74 -26.10 50.10 -24.87
CA ILE A 74 -27.04 51.11 -24.33
C ILE A 74 -26.30 52.38 -23.91
N ALA A 75 -25.15 52.27 -23.25
CA ALA A 75 -24.35 53.41 -22.84
C ALA A 75 -23.83 54.20 -24.05
N GLU A 76 -23.36 53.52 -25.10
CA GLU A 76 -22.94 54.15 -26.35
C GLU A 76 -24.09 54.88 -27.06
N GLN A 77 -25.27 54.25 -27.15
CA GLN A 77 -26.48 54.89 -27.69
C GLN A 77 -26.91 56.10 -26.85
N THR A 78 -26.87 56.00 -25.54
CA THR A 78 -27.21 57.08 -24.60
C THR A 78 -26.24 58.25 -24.75
N ASN A 79 -24.94 57.96 -24.88
CA ASN A 79 -23.91 58.98 -25.13
C ASN A 79 -24.16 59.71 -26.46
N LEU A 80 -24.54 58.99 -27.51
CA LEU A 80 -24.84 59.56 -28.83
C LEU A 80 -26.14 60.40 -28.81
N LEU A 81 -27.17 59.94 -28.10
CA LEU A 81 -28.41 60.69 -27.87
C LEU A 81 -28.16 61.98 -27.08
N ALA A 82 -27.36 61.91 -26.01
CA ALA A 82 -27.00 63.06 -25.20
C ALA A 82 -26.19 64.09 -26.00
N LEU A 83 -25.28 63.63 -26.87
CA LEU A 83 -24.53 64.51 -27.77
C LEU A 83 -25.47 65.25 -28.74
N ASN A 84 -26.42 64.56 -29.35
CA ASN A 84 -27.41 65.18 -30.25
C ASN A 84 -28.28 66.20 -29.49
N ALA A 85 -28.69 65.90 -28.26
CA ALA A 85 -29.44 66.82 -27.42
C ALA A 85 -28.63 68.07 -27.04
N ALA A 86 -27.34 67.92 -26.73
CA ALA A 86 -26.45 69.04 -26.44
C ALA A 86 -26.27 69.96 -27.67
N ILE A 87 -26.15 69.37 -28.87
CA ILE A 87 -26.09 70.12 -30.14
C ILE A 87 -27.37 70.92 -30.37
N GLU A 88 -28.55 70.30 -30.19
CA GLU A 88 -29.83 70.99 -30.41
C GLU A 88 -30.10 72.06 -29.33
N ALA A 89 -29.69 71.81 -28.08
CA ALA A 89 -29.75 72.79 -27.00
C ALA A 89 -28.86 74.03 -27.30
N ALA A 90 -27.66 73.83 -27.84
CA ALA A 90 -26.80 74.92 -28.30
C ALA A 90 -27.45 75.72 -29.44
N ARG A 91 -28.18 75.04 -30.33
CA ARG A 91 -28.90 75.65 -31.45
C ARG A 91 -30.08 76.53 -31.01
N ALA A 92 -30.72 76.21 -29.88
CA ALA A 92 -31.80 76.99 -29.28
C ALA A 92 -31.33 78.25 -28.50
N GLY A 93 -30.01 78.47 -28.38
CA GLY A 93 -29.44 79.65 -27.73
C GLY A 93 -29.78 79.72 -26.22
N GLU A 94 -30.12 80.91 -25.72
CA GLU A 94 -30.40 81.12 -24.29
C GLU A 94 -31.59 80.28 -23.77
N GLN A 95 -32.56 79.94 -24.62
CA GLN A 95 -33.71 79.09 -24.23
C GLN A 95 -33.31 77.61 -24.01
N GLY A 96 -32.16 77.19 -24.57
CA GLY A 96 -31.65 75.81 -24.47
C GLY A 96 -30.69 75.57 -23.31
N ARG A 97 -30.29 76.59 -22.55
CA ARG A 97 -29.25 76.47 -21.50
C ARG A 97 -29.54 75.39 -20.45
N GLY A 98 -30.79 75.28 -19.99
CA GLY A 98 -31.18 74.24 -19.02
C GLY A 98 -31.07 72.83 -19.60
N PHE A 99 -31.45 72.66 -20.87
CA PHE A 99 -31.33 71.38 -21.58
C PHE A 99 -29.88 70.99 -21.87
N ALA A 100 -29.02 71.97 -22.17
CA ALA A 100 -27.59 71.72 -22.40
C ALA A 100 -26.90 71.13 -21.16
N VAL A 101 -27.19 71.65 -19.96
CA VAL A 101 -26.63 71.13 -18.70
C VAL A 101 -27.08 69.69 -18.45
N VAL A 102 -28.35 69.38 -18.69
CA VAL A 102 -28.88 68.01 -18.53
C VAL A 102 -28.24 67.07 -19.56
N ALA A 103 -28.08 67.51 -20.81
CA ALA A 103 -27.45 66.70 -21.85
C ALA A 103 -25.98 66.37 -21.53
N ASP A 104 -25.21 67.33 -21.01
CA ASP A 104 -23.82 67.09 -20.57
C ASP A 104 -23.74 66.13 -19.37
N GLU A 105 -24.66 66.23 -18.40
CA GLU A 105 -24.71 65.31 -17.26
C GLU A 105 -25.06 63.88 -17.71
N VAL A 106 -26.05 63.73 -18.60
CA VAL A 106 -26.39 62.41 -19.19
C VAL A 106 -25.21 61.84 -19.98
N ARG A 107 -24.48 62.68 -20.72
CA ARG A 107 -23.27 62.25 -21.46
C ARG A 107 -22.18 61.75 -20.51
N SER A 108 -21.92 62.49 -19.44
CA SER A 108 -20.98 62.11 -18.38
C SER A 108 -21.36 60.78 -17.73
N LEU A 109 -22.65 60.57 -17.44
CA LEU A 109 -23.16 59.32 -16.87
C LEU A 109 -23.02 58.13 -17.83
N ALA A 110 -23.27 58.34 -19.12
CA ALA A 110 -23.08 57.34 -20.16
C ALA A 110 -21.60 56.93 -20.29
N GLN A 111 -20.68 57.89 -20.29
CA GLN A 111 -19.24 57.62 -20.31
C GLN A 111 -18.76 56.86 -19.06
N LYS A 112 -19.22 57.25 -17.87
CA LYS A 112 -18.94 56.51 -16.63
C LYS A 112 -19.47 55.08 -16.68
N THR A 113 -20.69 54.89 -17.20
CA THR A 113 -21.29 53.56 -17.38
C THR A 113 -20.43 52.70 -18.31
N GLN A 114 -20.00 53.25 -19.44
CA GLN A 114 -19.14 52.54 -20.40
C GLN A 114 -17.80 52.12 -19.77
N ALA A 115 -17.15 53.04 -19.02
CA ALA A 115 -15.91 52.73 -18.31
C ALA A 115 -16.08 51.62 -17.28
N SER A 116 -17.15 51.66 -16.48
CA SER A 116 -17.45 50.59 -15.51
C SER A 116 -17.79 49.27 -16.19
N THR A 117 -18.51 49.26 -17.33
CA THR A 117 -18.76 48.02 -18.07
C THR A 117 -17.49 47.40 -18.63
N GLU A 118 -16.52 48.21 -19.06
CA GLU A 118 -15.21 47.73 -19.53
C GLU A 118 -14.41 47.07 -18.39
N GLU A 119 -14.38 47.70 -17.22
CA GLU A 119 -13.73 47.13 -16.03
C GLU A 119 -14.36 45.78 -15.64
N ILE A 120 -15.70 45.68 -15.66
CA ILE A 120 -16.39 44.42 -15.38
C ILE A 120 -16.10 43.39 -16.48
N HIS A 121 -16.03 43.79 -17.75
CA HIS A 121 -15.66 42.89 -18.85
C HIS A 121 -14.30 42.23 -18.59
N HIS A 122 -13.27 43.00 -18.23
CA HIS A 122 -11.96 42.45 -17.88
C HIS A 122 -11.99 41.54 -16.65
N MET A 123 -12.85 41.81 -15.67
CA MET A 123 -13.05 40.89 -14.53
C MET A 123 -13.66 39.56 -14.99
N ILE A 124 -14.63 39.59 -15.91
CA ILE A 124 -15.23 38.38 -16.49
C ILE A 124 -14.23 37.59 -17.33
N GLU A 125 -13.39 38.24 -18.13
CA GLU A 125 -12.31 37.56 -18.88
C GLU A 125 -11.34 36.82 -17.95
N ARG A 126 -10.96 37.46 -16.83
CA ARG A 126 -10.12 36.84 -15.81
C ARG A 126 -10.81 35.66 -15.13
N LEU A 127 -12.10 35.77 -14.83
CA LEU A 127 -12.89 34.66 -14.28
C LEU A 127 -12.98 33.49 -15.27
N HIS A 128 -13.18 33.77 -16.55
CA HIS A 128 -13.22 32.76 -17.62
C HIS A 128 -11.88 32.01 -17.73
N SER A 129 -10.78 32.75 -17.80
CA SER A 129 -9.43 32.16 -17.83
C SER A 129 -9.14 31.34 -16.58
N GLY A 130 -9.54 31.84 -15.40
CA GLY A 130 -9.41 31.11 -14.13
C GLY A 130 -10.22 29.82 -14.11
N ALA A 131 -11.46 29.83 -14.60
CA ALA A 131 -12.30 28.65 -14.70
C ALA A 131 -11.70 27.60 -15.64
N GLN A 132 -11.22 28.00 -16.83
CA GLN A 132 -10.55 27.08 -17.76
C GLN A 132 -9.28 26.45 -17.16
N ALA A 133 -8.47 27.24 -16.47
CA ALA A 133 -7.28 26.73 -15.78
C ALA A 133 -7.67 25.70 -14.70
N MET A 134 -8.73 25.95 -13.95
CA MET A 134 -9.25 25.01 -12.95
C MET A 134 -9.74 23.69 -13.57
N VAL A 135 -10.41 23.73 -14.73
CA VAL A 135 -10.80 22.50 -15.45
C VAL A 135 -9.57 21.64 -15.77
N SER A 136 -8.50 22.25 -16.30
CA SER A 136 -7.25 21.52 -16.60
C SER A 136 -6.62 20.89 -15.35
N VAL A 137 -6.62 21.62 -14.22
CA VAL A 137 -6.12 21.09 -12.95
C VAL A 137 -6.96 19.91 -12.47
N ILE A 138 -8.29 19.99 -12.57
CA ILE A 138 -9.21 18.91 -12.18
C ILE A 138 -8.99 17.68 -13.05
N GLU A 139 -8.82 17.84 -14.37
CA GLU A 139 -8.57 16.72 -15.29
C GLU A 139 -7.23 16.02 -15.00
N GLN A 140 -6.17 16.79 -14.76
CA GLN A 140 -4.88 16.23 -14.35
C GLN A 140 -4.98 15.50 -13.01
N ALA A 141 -5.71 16.07 -12.05
CA ALA A 141 -5.89 15.47 -10.75
C ALA A 141 -6.73 14.18 -10.83
N SER A 142 -7.77 14.15 -11.66
CA SER A 142 -8.56 12.94 -11.95
C SER A 142 -7.69 11.82 -12.54
N GLY A 143 -6.80 12.13 -13.48
CA GLY A 143 -5.84 11.17 -14.02
C GLY A 143 -4.91 10.57 -12.94
N LYS A 144 -4.40 11.41 -12.03
CA LYS A 144 -3.56 10.95 -10.90
C LYS A 144 -4.34 10.10 -9.89
N THR A 145 -5.59 10.45 -9.63
CA THR A 145 -6.51 9.68 -8.79
C THR A 145 -6.72 8.28 -9.38
N ALA A 146 -6.99 8.18 -10.69
CA ALA A 146 -7.12 6.90 -11.38
C ALA A 146 -5.86 6.03 -11.28
N GLN A 147 -4.67 6.62 -11.47
CA GLN A 147 -3.39 5.92 -11.28
C GLN A 147 -3.20 5.45 -9.82
N SER A 148 -3.67 6.23 -8.84
CA SER A 148 -3.57 5.86 -7.43
C SER A 148 -4.45 4.65 -7.08
N VAL A 149 -5.63 4.53 -7.72
CA VAL A 149 -6.47 3.32 -7.62
C VAL A 149 -5.73 2.10 -8.18
N GLU A 150 -5.10 2.23 -9.35
CA GLU A 150 -4.32 1.14 -9.95
C GLU A 150 -3.16 0.70 -9.02
N TYR A 151 -2.45 1.64 -8.41
CA TYR A 151 -1.41 1.30 -7.44
C TYR A 151 -1.96 0.60 -6.20
N ALA A 152 -3.10 1.05 -5.65
CA ALA A 152 -3.73 0.38 -4.52
C ALA A 152 -4.16 -1.07 -4.86
N GLN A 153 -4.67 -1.29 -6.07
CA GLN A 153 -5.01 -2.62 -6.59
C GLN A 153 -3.76 -3.52 -6.64
N ARG A 154 -2.67 -3.04 -7.26
CA ARG A 154 -1.41 -3.79 -7.38
C ARG A 154 -0.76 -4.05 -6.01
N THR A 155 -0.85 -3.11 -5.08
CA THR A 155 -0.41 -3.31 -3.70
C THR A 155 -1.22 -4.41 -3.02
N SER A 156 -2.54 -4.42 -3.19
CA SER A 156 -3.41 -5.47 -2.65
C SER A 156 -3.04 -6.87 -3.21
N GLU A 157 -2.79 -6.97 -4.51
CA GLU A 157 -2.33 -8.22 -5.14
C GLU A 157 -0.98 -8.69 -4.58
N THR A 158 -0.04 -7.76 -4.41
CA THR A 158 1.30 -8.05 -3.85
C THR A 158 1.18 -8.52 -2.40
N ILE A 159 0.34 -7.88 -1.59
CA ILE A 159 0.09 -8.28 -0.19
C ILE A 159 -0.51 -9.69 -0.14
N ASN A 160 -1.44 -10.02 -1.03
CA ASN A 160 -2.01 -11.37 -1.12
C ASN A 160 -0.95 -12.43 -1.48
N GLN A 161 -0.05 -12.12 -2.42
CA GLN A 161 1.06 -13.01 -2.76
C GLN A 161 2.02 -13.22 -1.57
N VAL A 162 2.29 -12.15 -0.81
CA VAL A 162 3.11 -12.22 0.40
C VAL A 162 2.43 -13.07 1.48
N SER A 163 1.13 -12.91 1.71
CA SER A 163 0.37 -13.73 2.67
C SER A 163 0.41 -15.22 2.30
N GLU A 164 0.27 -15.57 1.01
CA GLU A 164 0.39 -16.96 0.56
C GLU A 164 1.81 -17.52 0.79
N ALA A 165 2.86 -16.74 0.48
CA ALA A 165 4.24 -17.15 0.75
C ALA A 165 4.51 -17.36 2.25
N ILE A 166 3.95 -16.51 3.11
CA ILE A 166 4.04 -16.63 4.57
C ILE A 166 3.34 -17.90 5.05
N LYS A 167 2.17 -18.23 4.49
CA LYS A 167 1.44 -19.45 4.80
C LYS A 167 2.26 -20.70 4.46
N VAL A 168 2.89 -20.74 3.29
CA VAL A 168 3.80 -21.82 2.89
C VAL A 168 4.98 -21.92 3.88
N ALA A 169 5.57 -20.80 4.29
CA ALA A 169 6.68 -20.79 5.26
C ALA A 169 6.25 -21.32 6.64
N SER A 170 5.03 -21.00 7.09
CA SER A 170 4.46 -21.52 8.33
C SER A 170 4.23 -23.04 8.25
N GLU A 171 3.68 -23.54 7.14
CA GLU A 171 3.49 -24.97 6.90
C GLU A 171 4.83 -25.73 6.88
N MET A 172 5.84 -25.19 6.19
CA MET A 172 7.19 -25.76 6.18
C MET A 172 7.80 -25.79 7.58
N SER A 173 7.62 -24.72 8.36
CA SER A 173 8.10 -24.65 9.74
C SER A 173 7.43 -25.71 10.62
N ALA A 174 6.12 -25.95 10.45
CA ALA A 174 5.41 -27.02 11.16
C ALA A 174 5.95 -28.42 10.79
N GLN A 175 6.25 -28.66 9.50
CA GLN A 175 6.85 -29.91 9.04
C GLN A 175 8.26 -30.12 9.60
N ILE A 176 9.11 -29.08 9.62
CA ILE A 176 10.46 -29.15 10.21
C ILE A 176 10.37 -29.48 11.70
N ALA A 177 9.46 -28.84 12.45
CA ALA A 177 9.26 -29.12 13.87
C ALA A 177 8.78 -30.57 14.12
N ALA A 178 7.98 -31.13 13.21
CA ALA A 178 7.54 -32.52 13.28
C ALA A 178 8.70 -33.49 12.98
N ALA A 179 9.45 -33.25 11.90
CA ALA A 179 10.62 -34.06 11.53
C ALA A 179 11.71 -34.03 12.60
N ALA A 180 11.94 -32.89 13.24
CA ALA A 180 12.86 -32.77 14.37
C ALA A 180 12.39 -33.63 15.56
N ARG A 181 11.09 -33.61 15.90
CA ARG A 181 10.55 -34.48 16.97
C ARG A 181 10.74 -35.97 16.65
N GLU A 182 10.56 -36.37 15.40
CA GLU A 182 10.82 -37.74 14.96
C GLU A 182 12.31 -38.12 15.07
N GLN A 183 13.21 -37.25 14.59
CA GLN A 183 14.66 -37.44 14.74
C GLN A 183 15.09 -37.55 16.20
N HIS A 184 14.44 -36.83 17.12
CA HIS A 184 14.71 -36.91 18.55
C HIS A 184 14.37 -38.32 19.08
N SER A 185 13.20 -38.84 18.70
CA SER A 185 12.78 -40.20 19.07
C SER A 185 13.75 -41.27 18.55
N VAL A 186 14.19 -41.14 17.29
CA VAL A 186 15.17 -42.05 16.69
C VAL A 186 16.52 -41.96 17.40
N ALA A 187 16.97 -40.75 17.77
CA ALA A 187 18.23 -40.58 18.50
C ALA A 187 18.18 -41.24 19.90
N GLU A 188 17.04 -41.14 20.61
CA GLU A 188 16.83 -41.83 21.89
C GLU A 188 16.83 -43.36 21.75
N GLU A 189 16.26 -43.88 20.65
CA GLU A 189 16.33 -45.31 20.34
C GLU A 189 17.76 -45.77 20.05
N ILE A 190 18.51 -45.02 19.24
CA ILE A 190 19.93 -45.29 18.98
C ILE A 190 20.72 -45.29 20.28
N ASN A 191 20.49 -44.32 21.15
CA ASN A 191 21.18 -44.23 22.45
C ASN A 191 20.91 -45.48 23.31
N ARG A 192 19.65 -45.92 23.38
CA ARG A 192 19.28 -47.17 24.07
C ARG A 192 19.95 -48.40 23.46
N ASN A 193 20.01 -48.49 22.13
CA ASN A 193 20.67 -49.59 21.44
C ASN A 193 22.19 -49.60 21.72
N ILE A 194 22.84 -48.45 21.77
CA ILE A 194 24.27 -48.33 22.12
C ILE A 194 24.54 -48.82 23.55
N VAL A 195 23.70 -48.42 24.52
CA VAL A 195 23.81 -48.89 25.91
C VAL A 195 23.67 -50.42 25.97
N SER A 196 22.68 -50.98 25.28
CA SER A 196 22.48 -52.44 25.22
C SER A 196 23.66 -53.18 24.57
N ILE A 197 24.22 -52.65 23.47
CA ILE A 197 25.42 -53.21 22.83
C ILE A 197 26.61 -53.19 23.79
N ASN A 198 26.79 -52.10 24.54
CA ASN A 198 27.88 -51.98 25.51
C ASN A 198 27.76 -53.06 26.61
N GLU A 199 26.54 -53.27 27.12
CA GLU A 199 26.26 -54.32 28.11
C GLU A 199 26.55 -55.73 27.56
N VAL A 200 26.05 -56.05 26.36
CA VAL A 200 26.30 -57.35 25.71
C VAL A 200 27.79 -57.57 25.42
N THR A 201 28.51 -56.51 25.05
CA THR A 201 29.96 -56.56 24.82
C THR A 201 30.71 -56.84 26.11
N GLY A 202 30.32 -56.21 27.22
CA GLY A 202 30.86 -56.49 28.55
C GLY A 202 30.64 -57.94 28.97
N GLN A 203 29.40 -58.44 28.86
CA GLN A 203 29.08 -59.85 29.15
C GLN A 203 29.87 -60.83 28.26
N SER A 204 30.09 -60.48 26.99
CA SER A 204 30.87 -61.32 26.06
C SER A 204 32.35 -61.36 26.47
N SER A 205 32.92 -60.25 26.91
CA SER A 205 34.28 -60.18 27.46
C SER A 205 34.43 -61.07 28.71
N ASP A 206 33.48 -60.99 29.64
CA ASP A 206 33.49 -61.83 30.85
C ASP A 206 33.40 -63.33 30.53
N ARG A 207 32.53 -63.68 29.57
CA ARG A 207 32.43 -65.06 29.08
C ARG A 207 33.72 -65.53 28.42
N ALA A 208 34.39 -64.69 27.64
CA ALA A 208 35.67 -65.03 27.02
C ALA A 208 36.75 -65.28 28.08
N LEU A 209 36.82 -64.48 29.14
CA LEU A 209 37.72 -64.69 30.28
C LEU A 209 37.42 -66.02 31.00
N GLN A 210 36.14 -66.35 31.20
CA GLN A 210 35.75 -67.64 31.79
C GLN A 210 36.15 -68.82 30.90
N VAL A 211 35.96 -68.71 29.59
CA VAL A 211 36.36 -69.74 28.62
C VAL A 211 37.88 -69.93 28.63
N ALA A 212 38.67 -68.85 28.63
CA ALA A 212 40.12 -68.91 28.72
C ALA A 212 40.58 -69.63 30.01
N LYS A 213 40.01 -69.27 31.17
CA LYS A 213 40.31 -69.94 32.44
C LYS A 213 39.94 -71.42 32.45
N ARG A 214 38.81 -71.79 31.83
CA ARG A 214 38.42 -73.20 31.69
C ARG A 214 39.36 -73.96 30.77
N ALA A 215 39.84 -73.34 29.70
CA ALA A 215 40.83 -73.93 28.81
C ALA A 215 42.18 -74.16 29.52
N GLU A 216 42.64 -73.21 30.33
CA GLU A 216 43.83 -73.38 31.19
C GLU A 216 43.67 -74.58 32.15
N ASN A 217 42.54 -74.65 32.86
CA ASN A 217 42.26 -75.77 33.76
C ASN A 217 42.21 -77.12 33.02
N LEU A 218 41.61 -77.15 31.83
CA LEU A 218 41.54 -78.36 31.00
C LEU A 218 42.92 -78.79 30.53
N SER A 219 43.78 -77.86 30.13
CA SER A 219 45.17 -78.12 29.76
C SER A 219 45.95 -78.70 30.94
N ALA A 220 45.80 -78.14 32.14
CA ALA A 220 46.46 -78.65 33.34
C ALA A 220 46.01 -80.09 33.69
N LEU A 221 44.72 -80.38 33.56
CA LEU A 221 44.19 -81.73 33.80
C LEU A 221 44.68 -82.74 32.75
N ALA A 222 44.79 -82.32 31.49
CA ALA A 222 45.35 -83.15 30.42
C ALA A 222 46.83 -83.50 30.68
N ASP A 223 47.63 -82.54 31.15
CA ASP A 223 49.03 -82.77 31.57
C ASP A 223 49.12 -83.72 32.78
N GLU A 224 48.23 -83.59 33.76
CA GLU A 224 48.17 -84.49 34.91
C GLU A 224 47.83 -85.93 34.49
N LEU A 225 46.82 -86.11 33.63
CA LEU A 225 46.46 -87.41 33.06
C LEU A 225 47.61 -88.01 32.23
N SER A 226 48.30 -87.20 31.43
CA SER A 226 49.47 -87.61 30.67
C SER A 226 50.59 -88.11 31.60
N THR A 227 50.86 -87.38 32.68
CA THR A 227 51.85 -87.76 33.69
C THR A 227 51.47 -89.06 34.40
N LEU A 228 50.19 -89.21 34.76
CA LEU A 228 49.68 -90.41 35.44
C LEU A 228 49.78 -91.64 34.53
N THR A 229 49.39 -91.52 33.27
CA THR A 229 49.48 -92.61 32.29
C THR A 229 50.93 -92.99 31.97
N ALA A 230 51.84 -92.01 31.89
CA ALA A 230 53.28 -92.28 31.75
C ALA A 230 53.86 -93.05 32.96
N ARG A 231 53.34 -92.80 34.17
CA ARG A 231 53.76 -93.47 35.41
C ARG A 231 53.24 -94.91 35.55
N PHE A 232 52.09 -95.22 34.95
CA PHE A 232 51.55 -96.59 34.89
C PHE A 232 52.07 -97.39 33.68
N GLY A 233 52.59 -96.72 32.66
CA GLY A 233 53.19 -97.33 31.47
C GLY A 233 54.66 -97.74 31.61
N ALA A 234 55.28 -97.52 32.78
CA ALA A 234 56.63 -97.95 33.15
C ALA A 234 56.56 -99.04 34.23
#